data_AF-A0A368L3G9-F1
#
_entry.id   AF-A0A368L3G9-F1
#
_cell.length_a   1.000
_cell.length_b   1.000
_cell.length_c   1.000
_cell.angle_alpha   90.00
_cell.angle_beta   90.00
_cell.angle_gamma   90.00
#
_symmetry.space_group_name_H-M   'P 1'
#
loop_
_entity.id
_entity.type
_entity.pdbx_description
1 polymer ?
#
loop_
_entity_poly.entity_id
_entity_poly.type
_entity_poly.pdbx_seq_one_letter_code
_entity_poly.pdbx_strand_id
1 'polypeptide(L)'
;MFDIACIERNSKIFCSTTLNDHTEITPLTLTFWNTDQYIAQWLDAINNLVSGTHMKVGLITDIQSPADSSGVVYWAVYRDNSVVYFQEHFCRKIDHSKIQSRGYLESLILPRKSNEEFSEDVSEWILDILDLKNWLHK
;
A
#
# COMPACT_ATOMS: atom_id res chain seq x y z
N MET A 1 14.30 -1.95 6.43
CA MET A 1 14.49 -1.27 5.13
C MET A 1 13.23 -1.38 4.30
N PHE A 2 12.67 -0.23 3.92
CA PHE A 2 11.52 -0.10 3.02
C PHE A 2 11.98 0.36 1.64
N ASP A 3 11.42 -0.22 0.58
CA ASP A 3 11.53 0.30 -0.78
C ASP A 3 10.30 -0.11 -1.59
N ILE A 4 9.79 0.79 -2.43
CA ILE A 4 8.85 0.44 -3.50
C ILE A 4 9.32 1.08 -4.79
N ALA A 5 9.50 0.26 -5.83
CA ALA A 5 10.05 0.71 -7.10
C ALA A 5 9.45 -0.07 -8.27
N CYS A 6 9.15 0.62 -9.37
CA CYS A 6 8.59 0.02 -10.56
C CYS A 6 9.62 0.01 -11.70
N ILE A 7 9.61 -1.07 -12.48
CA ILE A 7 10.44 -1.25 -13.67
C ILE A 7 9.59 -1.73 -14.83
N GLU A 8 9.90 -1.26 -16.03
CA GLU A 8 9.30 -1.77 -17.26
C GLU A 8 10.10 -2.96 -17.79
N ARG A 9 9.40 -4.06 -18.09
CA ARG A 9 9.95 -5.27 -18.74
C ARG A 9 8.95 -5.83 -19.73
N ASN A 10 9.37 -6.03 -20.98
CA ASN A 10 8.52 -6.60 -22.05
C ASN A 10 7.17 -5.88 -22.20
N SER A 11 7.16 -4.55 -22.19
CA SER A 11 5.95 -3.71 -22.29
C SER A 11 4.95 -3.92 -21.15
N LYS A 12 5.39 -4.46 -20.02
CA LYS A 12 4.64 -4.55 -18.76
C LYS A 12 5.42 -3.86 -17.66
N ILE A 13 4.70 -3.29 -16.70
CA ILE A 13 5.31 -2.65 -15.54
C ILE A 13 5.19 -3.60 -14.36
N PHE A 14 6.29 -3.80 -13.65
CA PHE A 14 6.37 -4.61 -12.44
C PHE A 14 6.85 -3.72 -11.31
N CYS A 15 6.22 -3.81 -10.16
CA CYS A 15 6.63 -3.09 -8.96
C CYS A 15 7.12 -4.07 -7.92
N SER A 16 8.27 -3.77 -7.34
CA SER A 16 8.85 -4.50 -6.22
C SER A 16 8.54 -3.74 -4.94
N THR A 17 7.91 -4.39 -3.97
CA THR A 17 7.78 -3.86 -2.61
C THR A 17 8.71 -4.66 -1.70
N THR A 18 9.63 -3.98 -1.04
CA THR A 18 10.63 -4.57 -0.15
C THR A 18 10.35 -4.14 1.28
N LEU A 19 10.11 -5.12 2.16
CA LEU A 19 9.82 -4.96 3.58
C LEU A 19 10.86 -5.79 4.36
N ASN A 20 11.99 -5.17 4.71
CA ASN A 20 13.17 -5.85 5.28
C ASN A 20 13.73 -6.94 4.33
N ASP A 21 13.64 -8.20 4.74
CA ASP A 21 14.07 -9.39 3.99
C ASP A 21 12.97 -9.97 3.09
N HIS A 22 11.75 -9.46 3.20
CA HIS A 22 10.65 -9.80 2.32
C HIS A 22 10.63 -8.91 1.08
N THR A 23 10.45 -9.50 -0.09
CA THR A 23 10.26 -8.78 -1.34
C THR A 23 9.15 -9.42 -2.14
N GLU A 24 8.19 -8.60 -2.55
CA GLU A 24 7.11 -9.01 -3.43
C GLU A 24 7.22 -8.27 -4.76
N ILE A 25 7.06 -8.99 -5.87
CA ILE A 25 7.06 -8.41 -7.21
C ILE A 25 5.67 -8.63 -7.82
N THR A 26 4.96 -7.53 -8.08
CA THR A 26 3.61 -7.57 -8.65
C THR A 26 3.57 -6.89 -10.01
N PRO A 27 2.82 -7.43 -10.98
CA PRO A 27 2.52 -6.69 -12.20
C PRO A 27 1.57 -5.53 -11.88
N LEU A 28 1.87 -4.34 -12.40
CA LEU A 28 1.02 -3.17 -12.19
C LEU A 28 -0.11 -3.16 -13.23
N THR A 29 -1.35 -3.19 -12.76
CA THR A 29 -2.53 -3.05 -13.64
C THR A 29 -2.72 -1.58 -14.01
N LEU A 30 -2.54 -1.27 -15.30
CA LEU A 30 -2.56 0.11 -15.81
C LEU A 30 -3.91 0.57 -16.38
N THR A 31 -4.96 -0.23 -16.21
CA THR A 31 -6.29 0.04 -16.78
C THR A 31 -6.96 1.28 -16.17
N PHE A 32 -6.73 1.53 -14.89
CA PHE A 32 -7.30 2.68 -14.16
C PHE A 32 -6.28 3.78 -13.95
N TRP A 33 -5.08 3.41 -13.51
CA TRP A 33 -4.00 4.32 -13.18
C TRP A 33 -2.79 4.06 -14.04
N ASN A 34 -2.13 5.12 -14.50
CA ASN A 34 -0.77 5.02 -14.98
C ASN A 34 0.21 4.92 -13.80
N THR A 35 1.47 4.60 -14.08
CA THR A 35 2.51 4.43 -13.05
C THR A 35 2.72 5.68 -12.20
N ASP A 36 2.65 6.87 -12.79
CA ASP A 36 2.83 8.13 -12.07
C ASP A 36 1.74 8.33 -11.02
N GLN A 37 0.51 7.90 -11.31
CA GLN A 37 -0.60 7.97 -10.35
C GLN A 37 -0.39 7.05 -9.15
N TYR A 38 0.12 5.83 -9.36
CA TYR A 38 0.50 4.93 -8.27
C TYR A 38 1.62 5.53 -7.42
N ILE A 39 2.69 6.02 -8.05
CA ILE A 39 3.83 6.62 -7.34
C ILE A 39 3.38 7.85 -6.54
N ALA A 40 2.59 8.74 -7.15
CA ALA A 40 2.06 9.91 -6.47
C ALA A 40 1.18 9.53 -5.27
N GLN A 41 0.39 8.47 -5.40
CA GLN A 41 -0.43 7.95 -4.31
C GLN A 41 0.43 7.43 -3.16
N TRP A 42 1.47 6.64 -3.44
CA TRP A 42 2.37 6.12 -2.42
C TRP A 42 3.13 7.23 -1.69
N LEU A 43 3.61 8.23 -2.43
CA LEU A 43 4.28 9.40 -1.87
C LEU A 43 3.35 10.18 -0.93
N ASP A 44 2.12 10.50 -1.36
CA ASP A 44 1.16 11.21 -0.50
C ASP A 44 0.82 10.39 0.74
N ALA A 45 0.52 9.09 0.58
CA ALA A 45 0.20 8.20 1.70
C ALA A 45 1.35 8.13 2.72
N ILE A 46 2.57 7.84 2.27
CA ILE A 46 3.73 7.72 3.17
C ILE A 46 4.05 9.07 3.84
N ASN A 47 3.96 10.18 3.10
CA ASN A 47 4.15 11.51 3.68
C ASN A 47 3.08 11.84 4.74
N ASN A 48 1.82 11.47 4.50
CA ASN A 48 0.72 11.64 5.45
C ASN A 48 0.93 10.79 6.71
N LEU A 49 1.47 9.58 6.58
CA LEU A 49 1.80 8.70 7.70
C LEU A 49 2.99 9.21 8.52
N VAL A 50 4.06 9.62 7.84
CA VAL A 50 5.30 10.15 8.44
C VAL A 50 5.06 11.45 9.19
N SER A 51 4.28 12.37 8.60
CA SER A 51 3.89 13.64 9.24
C SER A 51 2.96 13.46 10.44
N GLY A 52 2.35 12.29 10.59
CA GLY A 52 1.32 12.04 11.61
C GLY A 52 -0.04 12.64 11.27
N THR A 53 -0.25 13.05 10.01
CA THR A 53 -1.56 13.51 9.53
C THR A 53 -2.57 12.36 9.56
N HIS A 54 -2.12 11.16 9.24
CA HIS A 54 -2.88 9.93 9.37
C HIS A 54 -2.08 8.88 10.15
N MET A 55 -2.76 8.09 10.98
CA MET A 55 -2.14 6.96 11.71
C MET A 55 -2.24 5.64 10.93
N LYS A 56 -3.00 5.63 9.82
CA LYS A 56 -3.11 4.51 8.90
C LYS A 56 -3.25 5.02 7.47
N VAL A 57 -2.59 4.37 6.53
CA VAL A 57 -2.67 4.68 5.08
C VAL A 57 -2.64 3.41 4.26
N GLY A 58 -3.06 3.48 3.00
CA GLY A 58 -2.97 2.35 2.07
C GLY A 58 -1.99 2.64 0.95
N LEU A 59 -1.19 1.66 0.52
CA LEU A 59 -0.37 1.74 -0.69
C LEU A 59 -0.96 0.80 -1.73
N ILE A 60 -1.64 1.35 -2.74
CA ILE A 60 -2.35 0.52 -3.72
C ILE A 60 -1.34 -0.16 -4.65
N THR A 61 -1.43 -1.48 -4.79
CA THR A 61 -0.54 -2.27 -5.65
C THR A 61 -1.26 -2.85 -6.86
N ASP A 62 -2.58 -3.01 -6.79
CA ASP A 62 -3.40 -3.46 -7.91
C ASP A 62 -4.83 -2.86 -7.84
N ILE A 63 -5.31 -2.38 -8.98
CA ILE A 63 -6.71 -1.96 -9.18
C ILE A 63 -7.30 -2.86 -10.25
N GLN A 64 -8.12 -3.83 -9.81
CA GLN A 64 -8.72 -4.81 -10.69
C GLN A 64 -9.83 -4.20 -11.52
N SER A 65 -9.97 -4.66 -12.76
CA SER A 65 -11.03 -4.18 -13.65
C SER A 65 -12.40 -4.67 -13.17
N PRO A 66 -13.45 -3.82 -13.16
CA PRO A 66 -14.83 -4.24 -12.88
C PRO A 66 -15.32 -5.41 -13.76
N ALA A 67 -14.70 -5.62 -14.93
CA ALA A 67 -15.00 -6.74 -15.81
C ALA A 67 -14.51 -8.10 -15.26
N ASP A 68 -13.43 -8.10 -14.49
CA ASP A 68 -12.77 -9.31 -13.98
C ASP A 68 -13.05 -9.51 -12.47
N SER A 69 -12.97 -8.43 -11.69
CA SER A 69 -13.18 -8.38 -10.25
C SER A 69 -13.14 -6.92 -9.79
N SER A 70 -14.11 -6.47 -8.99
CA SER A 70 -14.14 -5.09 -8.46
C SER A 70 -13.34 -5.00 -7.17
N GLY A 71 -12.02 -5.09 -7.27
CA GLY A 71 -11.14 -5.18 -6.12
C GLY A 71 -9.93 -4.26 -6.18
N VAL A 72 -9.42 -3.90 -5.01
CA VAL A 72 -8.11 -3.27 -4.87
C VAL A 72 -7.27 -4.06 -3.88
N VAL A 73 -6.05 -4.38 -4.30
CA VAL A 73 -4.99 -4.91 -3.44
C VAL A 73 -4.14 -3.74 -2.98
N TYR A 74 -3.83 -3.70 -1.70
CA TYR A 74 -3.02 -2.63 -1.11
C TYR A 74 -2.29 -3.11 0.14
N TRP A 75 -1.16 -2.46 0.42
CA TRP A 75 -0.52 -2.52 1.72
C TRP A 75 -1.23 -1.58 2.69
N ALA A 76 -1.90 -2.12 3.70
CA ALA A 76 -2.36 -1.35 4.84
C ALA A 76 -1.17 -1.06 5.76
N VAL A 77 -0.86 0.22 5.96
CA VAL A 77 0.26 0.65 6.78
C VAL A 77 -0.26 1.35 8.02
N TYR A 78 0.06 0.82 9.19
CA TYR A 78 -0.36 1.35 10.49
C TYR A 78 0.84 1.91 11.23
N ARG A 79 0.70 3.07 11.85
CA ARG A 79 1.74 3.67 12.68
C ARG A 79 1.39 3.55 14.16
N ASP A 80 2.35 3.06 14.92
CA ASP A 80 2.39 3.16 16.38
C ASP A 80 3.72 3.79 16.80
N ASN A 81 3.68 5.09 17.13
CA ASN A 81 4.88 5.86 17.48
C ASN A 81 5.97 5.82 16.39
N SER A 82 7.07 5.10 16.65
CA SER A 82 8.21 4.89 15.75
C SER A 82 8.13 3.59 14.97
N VAL A 83 7.14 2.74 15.25
CA VAL A 83 6.95 1.44 14.60
C VAL A 83 5.85 1.57 13.54
N VAL A 84 6.08 0.96 12.38
CA VAL A 84 5.06 0.82 11.34
C VAL A 84 4.83 -0.65 11.02
N TYR A 85 3.56 -1.00 10.83
CA TYR A 85 3.09 -2.34 10.52
C TYR A 85 2.52 -2.35 9.12
N PHE A 86 2.97 -3.28 8.29
CA PHE A 86 2.48 -3.52 6.95
C PHE A 86 1.66 -4.80 6.95
N GLN A 87 0.45 -4.73 6.43
CA GLN A 87 -0.40 -5.89 6.19
C GLN A 87 -0.91 -5.83 4.74
N GLU A 88 -0.88 -6.95 4.03
CA GLU A 88 -1.52 -7.02 2.72
C GLU A 88 -3.04 -7.13 2.90
N HIS A 89 -3.79 -6.28 2.22
CA HIS A 89 -5.25 -6.27 2.29
C HIS A 89 -5.84 -6.29 0.87
N PHE A 90 -7.01 -6.90 0.76
CA PHE A 90 -7.81 -6.90 -0.45
C PHE A 90 -9.23 -6.41 -0.16
N CYS A 91 -9.63 -5.32 -0.82
CA CYS A 91 -10.98 -4.76 -0.70
C CYS A 91 -11.81 -5.05 -1.94
N ARG A 92 -12.86 -5.89 -1.80
CA ARG A 92 -13.81 -6.28 -2.88
C ARG A 92 -14.93 -5.28 -3.15
N LYS A 93 -15.10 -4.25 -2.34
CA LYS A 93 -16.25 -3.33 -2.40
C LYS A 93 -15.76 -1.91 -2.54
N ILE A 94 -15.13 -1.64 -3.67
CA ILE A 94 -14.58 -0.33 -3.96
C ILE A 94 -15.41 0.40 -5.02
N ASP A 95 -15.65 1.69 -4.78
CA ASP A 95 -16.21 2.59 -5.76
C ASP A 95 -15.06 3.13 -6.61
N HIS A 96 -14.85 2.54 -7.79
CA HIS A 96 -13.77 2.92 -8.71
C HIS A 96 -13.82 4.41 -9.09
N SER A 97 -15.00 5.05 -9.05
CA SER A 97 -15.12 6.49 -9.34
C SER A 97 -14.48 7.37 -8.26
N LYS A 98 -14.27 6.82 -7.05
CA LYS A 98 -13.73 7.52 -5.89
C LYS A 98 -12.31 7.12 -5.54
N ILE A 99 -11.70 6.15 -6.23
CA ILE A 99 -10.37 5.66 -5.86
C ILE A 99 -9.28 6.73 -5.94
N GLN A 100 -9.48 7.75 -6.78
CA GLN A 100 -8.59 8.91 -6.89
C GLN A 100 -8.89 10.01 -5.85
N SER A 101 -10.01 9.91 -5.13
CA SER A 101 -10.38 10.89 -4.11
C SER A 101 -9.50 10.71 -2.89
N ARG A 102 -8.86 11.80 -2.45
CA ARG A 102 -7.99 11.80 -1.27
C ARG A 102 -8.73 11.27 -0.04
N GLY A 103 -8.11 10.35 0.71
CA GLY A 103 -8.68 9.79 1.92
C GLY A 103 -9.74 8.71 1.71
N TYR A 104 -10.15 8.42 0.46
CA TYR A 104 -11.19 7.44 0.20
C TYR A 104 -10.73 6.03 0.62
N LEU A 105 -9.54 5.60 0.21
CA LEU A 105 -9.01 4.31 0.63
C LEU A 105 -8.83 4.25 2.15
N GLU A 106 -8.24 5.30 2.75
CA GLU A 106 -7.99 5.40 4.20
C GLU A 106 -9.27 5.21 5.04
N SER A 107 -10.41 5.68 4.51
CA SER A 107 -11.72 5.50 5.14
C SER A 107 -12.21 4.06 5.17
N LEU A 108 -11.71 3.22 4.26
CA LEU A 108 -12.04 1.79 4.14
C LEU A 108 -11.10 0.88 4.94
N ILE A 109 -9.89 1.37 5.28
CA ILE A 109 -8.91 0.58 6.02
C ILE A 109 -9.45 0.31 7.43
N LEU A 110 -9.62 -0.96 7.76
CA LEU A 110 -10.04 -1.37 9.10
C LEU A 110 -8.95 -1.11 10.13
N PRO A 111 -9.26 -1.04 11.44
CA PRO A 111 -8.22 -1.04 12.47
C PRO A 111 -7.27 -2.24 12.31
N ARG A 112 -5.99 -2.05 12.64
CA ARG A 112 -4.99 -3.12 12.68
C ARG A 112 -5.51 -4.24 13.58
N LYS A 113 -5.45 -5.47 13.09
CA LYS A 113 -5.63 -6.69 13.89
C LYS A 113 -4.26 -7.31 14.12
N SER A 114 -3.89 -7.58 15.36
CA SER A 114 -2.65 -8.29 15.68
C SER A 114 -2.92 -9.81 15.75
N ASN A 115 -1.89 -10.60 15.49
CA ASN A 115 -1.94 -12.06 15.64
C ASN A 115 -2.10 -12.50 17.12
N GLU A 116 -1.99 -11.57 18.08
CA GLU A 116 -2.32 -11.85 19.49
C GLU A 116 -3.85 -11.91 19.72
N GLU A 117 -4.64 -11.28 18.86
CA GLU A 117 -6.10 -11.16 19.00
C GLU A 117 -6.90 -12.19 18.20
N PHE A 118 -6.28 -12.89 17.23
CA PHE A 118 -6.97 -13.83 16.35
C PHE A 118 -6.13 -15.07 16.03
N SER A 119 -6.80 -16.21 15.82
CA SER A 119 -6.18 -17.51 15.50
C SER A 119 -5.82 -17.70 14.02
N GLU A 120 -6.07 -16.70 13.18
CA GLU A 120 -5.71 -16.72 11.76
C GLU A 120 -4.51 -15.80 11.56
N ASP A 121 -3.43 -16.34 11.01
CA ASP A 121 -2.18 -15.62 10.77
C ASP A 121 -2.41 -14.50 9.75
N VAL A 122 -2.47 -13.25 10.20
CA VAL A 122 -2.36 -12.10 9.31
C VAL A 122 -0.89 -11.93 8.97
N SER A 123 -0.53 -11.98 7.69
CA SER A 123 0.82 -11.67 7.22
C SER A 123 1.12 -10.21 7.55
N GLU A 124 2.06 -9.99 8.46
CA GLU A 124 2.43 -8.68 8.99
C GLU A 124 3.95 -8.51 8.98
N TRP A 125 4.40 -7.33 8.52
CA TRP A 125 5.80 -6.94 8.53
C TRP A 125 5.96 -5.67 9.36
N ILE A 126 7.06 -5.61 10.11
CA ILE A 126 7.33 -4.54 11.07
C ILE A 126 8.58 -3.78 10.61
N LEU A 127 8.45 -2.47 10.48
CA LEU A 127 9.55 -1.56 10.12
C LEU A 127 9.61 -0.39 11.09
N ASP A 128 10.73 0.33 11.06
CA ASP A 128 10.85 1.63 11.75
C ASP A 128 10.29 2.73 10.84
N ILE A 129 9.59 3.72 11.40
CA ILE A 129 9.12 4.90 10.66
C ILE A 129 10.27 5.63 9.94
N LEU A 130 11.50 5.49 10.43
CA LEU A 130 12.72 6.00 9.81
C LEU A 130 12.98 5.37 8.44
N ASP A 131 12.63 4.10 8.22
CA ASP A 131 12.72 3.47 6.90
C ASP A 131 11.86 4.22 5.87
N LEU A 132 10.64 4.61 6.27
CA LEU A 132 9.74 5.37 5.40
C LEU A 132 10.23 6.81 5.17
N LYS A 133 10.77 7.45 6.21
CA LYS A 133 11.39 8.77 6.08
C LYS A 133 12.57 8.74 5.11
N ASN A 134 13.43 7.74 5.21
CA ASN A 134 14.58 7.60 4.32
C ASN A 134 14.15 7.41 2.86
N TRP A 135 13.09 6.63 2.63
CA TRP A 135 12.55 6.43 1.28
C TRP A 135 11.98 7.72 0.67
N LEU A 136 11.31 8.58 1.45
CA LEU A 136 10.81 9.88 0.97
C LEU A 136 11.93 10.86 0.54
N HIS A 137 13.17 10.64 0.97
CA HIS A 137 14.32 11.51 0.70
C HIS A 137 15.30 10.91 -0.32
N LYS A 138 14.96 9.76 -0.90
CA LYS A 138 15.76 9.03 -1.89
C LYS A 138 15.53 9.58 -3.29
#